data_AF-A0A662SSN4-F1
#
_entry.id   AF-A0A662SSN4-F1
#
_cell.length_a   1.000
_cell.length_b   1.000
_cell.length_c   1.000
_cell.angle_alpha   90.00
_cell.angle_beta   90.00
_cell.angle_gamma   90.00
#
_symmetry.space_group_name_H-M   'P 1'
#
loop_
_entity.id
_entity.type
_entity.pdbx_description
1 polymer ?
#
loop_
_entity_poly.entity_id
_entity_poly.type
_entity_poly.pdbx_seq_one_letter_code
_entity_poly.pdbx_strand_id
1 'polypeptide(L)' 'MHGVLIFLAAGFLHPGVVRILYFKGMEEVGASANASIFATYPLFSTVIAMLLIGERPQVKVLAGALCVVVGA' A
#
# COMPACT_ATOMS: atom_id res chain seq x y z
N MET A 1 10.49 25.90 3.63
CA MET A 1 9.07 25.77 4.03
C MET A 1 8.33 24.70 3.21
N HIS A 2 8.53 24.59 1.89
CA HIS A 2 7.87 23.56 1.04
C HIS A 2 8.02 22.10 1.53
N GLY A 3 9.20 21.70 2.01
CA GLY A 3 9.41 20.33 2.51
C GLY A 3 8.62 19.98 3.76
N VAL A 4 8.31 20.96 4.62
CA VAL A 4 7.53 20.73 5.85
C VAL A 4 6.08 20.37 5.52
N LEU A 5 5.49 21.05 4.52
CA LEU A 5 4.14 20.75 4.07
C LEU A 5 4.04 19.36 3.45
N ILE A 6 5.00 18.96 2.62
CA ILE A 6 5.04 17.62 2.03
C ILE A 6 5.21 16.56 3.14
N PHE A 7 6.06 16.83 4.13
CA PHE A 7 6.25 15.94 5.27
C PHE A 7 4.96 15.78 6.10
N LEU A 8 4.26 16.87 6.41
CA LEU A 8 3.00 16.84 7.14
C LEU A 8 1.92 16.09 6.35
N ALA A 9 1.80 16.36 5.05
CA ALA A 9 0.86 15.67 4.18
C ALA A 9 1.18 14.16 4.08
N ALA A 10 2.45 13.80 3.91
CA ALA A 10 2.90 12.42 3.90
C ALA A 10 2.58 11.72 5.22
N GLY A 11 2.92 12.32 6.37
CA GLY A 11 2.64 11.77 7.69
C GLY A 11 1.14 11.62 7.99
N PHE A 12 0.33 12.58 7.53
CA PHE A 12 -1.12 12.52 7.67
C PHE A 12 -1.71 11.37 6.84
N LEU A 13 -1.34 11.22 5.56
CA LEU A 13 -1.79 10.10 4.74
C LEU A 13 -1.25 8.76 5.29
N HIS A 14 0.06 8.69 5.52
CA HIS A 14 0.77 7.52 6.02
C HIS A 14 1.79 7.93 7.10
N PRO A 15 1.63 7.52 8.37
CA PRO A 15 0.75 6.44 8.84
C PRO A 15 -0.65 6.88 9.28
N GLY A 16 -0.98 8.17 9.40
CA GLY A 16 -2.19 8.65 10.08
C GLY A 16 -3.51 8.01 9.61
N VAL A 17 -3.93 8.32 8.39
CA VAL A 17 -5.17 7.82 7.79
C VAL A 17 -5.12 6.31 7.59
N VAL A 18 -4.01 5.80 7.04
CA VAL A 18 -3.84 4.35 6.78
C VAL A 18 -4.02 3.53 8.05
N ARG A 19 -3.47 3.97 9.19
CA ARG A 19 -3.56 3.23 10.45
C ARG A 19 -4.99 3.17 10.98
N ILE A 20 -5.75 4.26 10.90
CA ILE A 20 -7.16 4.29 11.31
C ILE A 20 -7.98 3.31 10.46
N LEU A 21 -7.81 3.35 9.14
CA LEU A 21 -8.50 2.44 8.22
C LEU A 21 -8.11 0.97 8.45
N TYR A 22 -6.82 0.71 8.73
CA TYR A 22 -6.33 -0.63 9.01
C TYR A 22 -6.96 -1.20 10.29
N PHE A 23 -7.00 -0.43 11.39
CA PHE A 23 -7.65 -0.89 12.63
C PHE A 23 -9.16 -1.07 12.45
N LYS A 24 -9.82 -0.19 11.71
CA LYS A 24 -11.24 -0.34 11.42
C LYS A 24 -11.51 -1.59 10.57
N GLY A 25 -10.68 -1.86 9.56
CA GLY A 25 -10.77 -3.09 8.76
C GLY A 25 -10.57 -4.34 9.61
N MET A 26 -9.60 -4.33 10.53
CA MET A 26 -9.41 -5.43 11.48
C MET A 26 -10.62 -5.66 12.39
N GLU A 27 -11.33 -4.61 12.80
CA GLU A 27 -12.54 -4.73 13.61
C GLU A 27 -13.71 -5.36 12.82
N GLU A 28 -13.83 -5.04 11.54
CA GLU A 28 -14.93 -5.51 10.68
C GLU A 28 -14.72 -6.94 10.16
N VAL A 29 -13.51 -7.29 9.71
CA VAL A 29 -13.23 -8.60 9.06
C VAL A 29 -12.27 -9.49 9.84
N GLY A 30 -11.76 -9.02 10.98
CA GLY A 30 -10.77 -9.72 11.79
C GLY A 30 -9.33 -9.50 11.31
N ALA A 31 -8.37 -9.80 12.19
CA ALA A 31 -6.94 -9.54 11.94
C ALA A 31 -6.38 -10.35 10.75
N SER A 32 -6.78 -11.62 10.62
CA SER A 32 -6.26 -12.51 9.56
C SER A 32 -6.67 -12.04 8.16
N ALA A 33 -7.98 -11.87 7.92
CA ALA A 33 -8.47 -11.42 6.62
C ALA A 33 -7.97 -10.03 6.26
N ASN A 34 -7.92 -9.11 7.24
CA ASN A 34 -7.37 -7.78 7.01
C ASN A 34 -5.88 -7.81 6.66
N ALA A 35 -5.09 -8.72 7.24
CA ALA A 35 -3.67 -8.87 6.90
C ALA A 35 -3.49 -9.35 5.46
N SER A 36 -4.26 -10.34 5.00
CA SER A 36 -4.22 -10.81 3.61
C SER A 36 -4.62 -9.71 2.62
N ILE A 37 -5.68 -8.94 2.93
CA ILE A 37 -6.08 -7.78 2.12
C ILE A 37 -4.96 -6.73 2.09
N PHE A 38 -4.36 -6.42 3.23
CA PHE A 38 -3.29 -5.43 3.32
C PHE A 38 -2.02 -5.85 2.57
N ALA A 39 -1.71 -7.14 2.52
CA ALA A 39 -0.59 -7.70 1.78
C ALA A 39 -0.71 -7.50 0.25
N THR A 40 -1.88 -7.06 -0.26
CA THR A 40 -2.03 -6.66 -1.67
C THR A 40 -1.38 -5.32 -2.02
N TYR A 41 -0.84 -4.58 -1.04
CA TYR A 41 -0.19 -3.28 -1.27
C TYR A 41 0.87 -3.27 -2.39
N PRO A 42 1.69 -4.31 -2.63
CA PRO A 42 2.73 -4.27 -3.67
C PRO A 42 2.13 -4.18 -5.07
N LEU A 43 0.99 -4.87 -5.31
CA LEU A 43 0.28 -4.79 -6.58
C LEU A 43 -0.27 -3.37 -6.80
N PHE A 44 -0.96 -2.83 -5.80
CA PHE A 44 -1.48 -1.46 -5.87
C PHE A 44 -0.37 -0.43 -6.04
N SER A 45 0.74 -0.55 -5.29
CA SER A 45 1.89 0.33 -5.41
C SER A 45 2.49 0.29 -6.81
N THR A 46 2.65 -0.90 -7.39
CA THR A 46 3.19 -1.07 -8.74
C THR A 46 2.25 -0.45 -9.78
N VAL A 47 0.94 -0.71 -9.68
CA VAL A 47 -0.07 -0.12 -10.59
C VAL A 47 -0.08 1.41 -10.49
N ILE A 48 -0.06 1.95 -9.28
CA ILE A 48 -0.04 3.40 -9.07
C ILE A 48 1.26 4.01 -9.62
N ALA A 49 2.42 3.38 -9.42
CA ALA A 49 3.69 3.86 -9.96
C ALA A 49 3.70 3.87 -11.50
N MET A 50 3.13 2.83 -12.13
CA MET A 50 2.95 2.77 -13.58
C MET A 50 2.06 3.91 -14.08
N LEU A 51 0.95 4.21 -13.38
CA LEU A 51 -0.02 5.22 -13.81
C LEU A 51 0.42 6.67 -13.54
N LEU A 52 1.01 6.94 -12.37
CA LEU A 52 1.35 8.30 -11.95
C LEU A 52 2.71 8.76 -12.46
N ILE A 53 3.70 7.85 -12.48
CA ILE A 53 5.11 8.20 -12.77
C ILE A 53 5.53 7.60 -14.12
N GLY A 54 4.71 6.73 -14.73
CA GLY A 54 5.03 6.08 -16.00
C GLY A 54 6.09 4.98 -15.85
N GLU A 55 6.26 4.44 -14.64
CA GLU A 55 7.24 3.39 -14.37
C GLU A 55 6.95 2.15 -15.24
N ARG A 56 8.00 1.49 -15.74
CA ARG A 56 7.90 0.21 -16.44
C ARG A 56 8.52 -0.88 -15.57
N PRO A 57 7.75 -1.51 -14.68
CA PRO A 57 8.28 -2.51 -13.77
C PRO A 57 8.83 -3.70 -14.56
N GLN A 58 9.98 -4.20 -14.11
CA GLN A 58 10.54 -5.43 -14.66
C GLN A 58 9.62 -6.61 -14.35
N VAL A 59 9.61 -7.62 -15.21
CA VAL A 59 8.83 -8.86 -15.02
C VAL A 59 9.10 -9.50 -13.64
N LYS A 60 10.33 -9.39 -13.13
CA LYS A 60 10.71 -9.87 -11.78
C LYS A 60 9.96 -9.15 -10.66
N VAL A 61 9.73 -7.85 -10.78
CA VAL A 61 8.98 -7.05 -9.79
C VAL A 61 7.52 -7.49 -9.78
N LEU A 62 6.93 -7.66 -10.98
CA LEU A 62 5.55 -8.12 -11.10
C LEU A 62 5.37 -9.55 -10.56
N ALA A 63 6.31 -10.46 -10.86
CA ALA A 63 6.31 -11.81 -10.33
C ALA A 63 6.42 -11.81 -8.80
N GLY A 64 7.32 -11.00 -8.24
CA GLY A 64 7.45 -10.85 -6.79
C GLY A 64 6.16 -10.32 -6.13
N ALA A 65 5.56 -9.29 -6.71
CA ALA A 65 4.29 -8.74 -6.21
C ALA A 65 3.16 -9.78 -6.26
N LEU A 66 3.07 -10.57 -7.33
CA LEU A 66 2.11 -11.68 -7.41
C LEU A 66 2.39 -12.77 -6.38
N CYS A 67 3.65 -13.16 -6.16
CA CYS A 67 4.00 -14.14 -5.13
C CYS A 67 3.60 -13.67 -3.72
N VAL A 68 3.81 -12.39 -3.39
CA VAL A 68 3.40 -11.83 -2.10
C VAL A 68 1.88 -11.93 -1.93
N VAL A 69 1.10 -11.61 -2.96
CA VAL A 69 -0.36 -11.62 -2.89
C VAL A 69 -0.95 -13.03 -2.86
N VAL A 70 -0.38 -13.97 -3.62
CA VAL A 70 -0.84 -15.37 -3.61
C VAL A 70 -0.47 -16.09 -2.31
N GLY A 71 0.63 -15.68 -1.67
CA GLY A 71 1.08 -16.28 -0.41
C GLY A 71 0.45 -15.70 0.86
N ALA A 72 -0.32 -14.61 0.74
CA ALA A 72 -0.96 -13.92 1.85
C ALA A 72 -2.39 -14.42 2.11
#